data_AF-A0A1Y3B7M8-F1
#
_entry.id   AF-A0A1Y3B7M8-F1
#
_cell.length_a   1.000
_cell.length_b   1.000
_cell.length_c   1.000
_cell.angle_alpha   90.00
_cell.angle_beta   90.00
_cell.angle_gamma   90.00
#
_symmetry.space_group_name_H-M   'P 1'
#
loop_
_entity.id
_entity.type
_entity.pdbx_description
1 polymer ?
#
loop_
_entity_poly.entity_id
_entity_poly.type
_entity_poly.pdbx_seq_one_letter_code
_entity_poly.pdbx_strand_id
1 'polypeptide(L)'
;MELIMKILQIIIYSIILSVNNIWCEPDRHCLDCICQASSGCKQNIQCHNNGNGQYYCGPYQISWAYWSDAGKPGDAGFANDFEQCLVKKSCSEATIRGYMKKYANDCNGDGHVDCLDYAAIHKAGPSGGSCQQSWLLESKYWREFQQCYSQSSSSFRDNSHLPSNT
;
A
#
# COMPACT_ATOMS: atom_id res chain seq x y z
N MET A 1 41.88 -22.98 14.95
CA MET A 1 41.04 -21.92 15.55
C MET A 1 40.79 -20.76 14.60
N GLU A 2 41.80 -20.21 13.92
CA GLU A 2 41.60 -19.08 12.99
C GLU A 2 40.63 -19.37 11.84
N LEU A 3 40.63 -20.59 11.30
CA LEU A 3 39.72 -20.99 10.24
C LEU A 3 38.25 -20.99 10.71
N ILE A 4 38.01 -21.44 11.94
CA ILE A 4 36.67 -21.48 12.54
C ILE A 4 36.16 -20.05 12.77
N MET A 5 37.02 -19.15 13.25
CA MET A 5 36.69 -17.73 13.44
C MET A 5 36.31 -17.04 12.12
N LYS A 6 37.06 -17.28 11.03
CA LYS A 6 36.74 -16.71 9.71
C LYS A 6 35.42 -17.24 9.14
N ILE A 7 35.12 -18.52 9.34
CA ILE A 7 33.86 -19.14 8.91
C ILE A 7 32.68 -18.54 9.69
N LEU A 8 32.80 -18.40 11.01
CA LEU A 8 31.77 -17.78 11.84
C LEU A 8 31.51 -16.33 11.42
N GLN A 9 32.57 -15.59 11.10
CA GLN A 9 32.46 -14.20 10.69
C GLN A 9 31.79 -14.04 9.31
N ILE A 10 32.06 -14.93 8.36
CA ILE A 10 31.36 -14.99 7.06
C ILE A 10 29.88 -15.33 7.26
N ILE A 11 29.57 -16.35 8.07
CA ILE A 11 28.19 -16.75 8.36
C ILE A 11 27.43 -15.59 9.03
N ILE A 12 28.03 -14.94 10.02
CA ILE A 12 27.44 -13.76 10.68
C ILE A 12 27.21 -12.63 9.66
N TYR A 13 28.17 -12.34 8.79
CA TYR A 13 28.03 -11.28 7.78
C TYR A 13 26.92 -11.60 6.75
N SER A 14 26.81 -12.85 6.32
CA SER A 14 25.75 -13.32 5.43
C SER A 14 24.36 -13.29 6.08
N ILE A 15 24.26 -13.62 7.38
CA ILE A 15 23.01 -13.53 8.15
C ILE A 15 22.61 -12.07 8.36
N ILE A 16 23.57 -11.16 8.63
CA ILE A 16 23.30 -9.73 8.78
C ILE A 16 22.76 -9.13 7.46
N LEU A 17 23.25 -9.57 6.30
CA LEU A 17 22.73 -9.10 5.00
C LEU A 17 21.28 -9.57 4.74
N SER A 18 20.86 -10.73 5.26
CA SER A 18 19.52 -11.27 5.01
C SER A 18 18.43 -10.73 5.94
N VAL A 19 18.79 -10.09 7.07
CA VAL A 19 17.84 -9.47 8.02
C VAL A 19 17.48 -8.01 7.72
N ASN A 20 18.05 -7.41 6.66
CA ASN A 20 17.82 -5.99 6.33
C ASN A 20 16.57 -5.72 5.50
N ASN A 21 15.79 -6.73 5.13
CA ASN A 21 14.50 -6.52 4.48
C ASN A 21 13.40 -6.35 5.54
N ILE A 22 13.43 -5.21 6.25
CA ILE A 22 12.30 -4.76 7.05
C ILE A 22 11.20 -4.39 6.06
N TRP A 23 10.33 -5.36 5.76
CA TRP A 23 9.09 -5.12 5.03
C TRP A 23 8.15 -4.35 5.96
N CYS A 24 8.05 -3.05 5.78
CA CYS A 24 7.10 -2.24 6.54
C CYS A 24 5.72 -2.38 5.90
N GLU A 25 4.90 -3.33 6.35
CA GLU A 25 3.53 -3.49 5.85
C GLU A 25 2.75 -2.15 5.89
N PRO A 26 1.86 -1.83 4.91
CA PRO A 26 1.06 -0.61 4.98
C PRO A 26 0.33 -0.49 6.32
N ASP A 27 0.57 0.59 7.06
CA ASP A 27 -0.08 0.80 8.35
C ASP A 27 -1.55 1.24 8.18
N ARG A 28 -2.24 1.47 9.30
CA ARG A 28 -3.65 1.87 9.28
C ARG A 28 -3.86 3.20 8.57
N HIS A 29 -3.04 4.20 8.88
CA HIS A 29 -3.15 5.55 8.33
C HIS A 29 -2.92 5.53 6.82
N CYS A 30 -1.93 4.77 6.37
CA CYS A 30 -1.63 4.55 4.97
C CYS A 30 -2.83 3.98 4.21
N LEU A 31 -3.41 2.89 4.71
CA LEU A 31 -4.57 2.26 4.10
C LEU A 31 -5.80 3.16 4.10
N ASP A 32 -6.00 3.99 5.12
CA ASP A 32 -7.10 4.95 5.14
C ASP A 32 -6.90 6.04 4.08
N CYS A 33 -5.67 6.55 3.91
CA CYS A 33 -5.39 7.55 2.88
C CYS A 33 -5.46 7.01 1.45
N ILE A 34 -5.02 5.76 1.21
CA ILE A 34 -5.23 5.08 -0.07
C ILE A 34 -6.75 4.94 -0.34
N CYS A 35 -7.54 4.58 0.67
CA CYS A 35 -8.99 4.47 0.56
C CYS A 35 -9.66 5.81 0.20
N GLN A 36 -9.24 6.90 0.87
CA GLN A 36 -9.73 8.25 0.61
C GLN A 36 -9.41 8.69 -0.82
N ALA A 37 -8.17 8.50 -1.26
CA ALA A 37 -7.75 8.84 -2.61
C ALA A 37 -8.44 8.02 -3.71
N SER A 38 -8.74 6.75 -3.43
CA SER A 38 -9.41 5.87 -4.39
C SER A 38 -10.86 6.24 -4.64
N SER A 39 -11.63 6.60 -3.60
CA SER A 39 -13.08 6.77 -3.72
C SER A 39 -13.76 7.74 -2.75
N GLY A 40 -12.98 8.46 -1.94
CA GLY A 40 -13.47 9.10 -0.71
C GLY A 40 -13.82 8.07 0.38
N CYS A 41 -13.20 6.88 0.30
CA CYS A 41 -13.43 5.74 1.18
C CYS A 41 -14.90 5.34 1.38
N LYS A 42 -15.72 5.46 0.33
CA LYS A 42 -17.15 5.12 0.36
C LYS A 42 -17.33 3.61 0.49
N GLN A 43 -17.86 3.16 1.62
CA GLN A 43 -17.94 1.74 1.97
C GLN A 43 -18.88 0.91 1.08
N ASN A 44 -19.88 1.55 0.46
CA ASN A 44 -20.93 0.84 -0.28
C ASN A 44 -20.68 0.74 -1.79
N ILE A 45 -19.45 1.02 -2.25
CA ILE A 45 -19.11 0.92 -3.67
C ILE A 45 -19.09 -0.54 -4.11
N GLN A 46 -19.98 -0.86 -5.05
CA GLN A 46 -19.99 -2.14 -5.74
C GLN A 46 -18.95 -2.15 -6.87
N CYS A 47 -18.79 -3.31 -7.48
CA CYS A 47 -17.97 -3.44 -8.67
C CYS A 47 -18.62 -2.74 -9.87
N HIS A 48 -17.80 -2.04 -10.66
CA HIS A 48 -18.28 -1.25 -11.78
C HIS A 48 -17.24 -1.11 -12.89
N ASN A 49 -17.71 -0.76 -14.08
CA ASN A 49 -16.87 -0.47 -15.24
C ASN A 49 -16.56 1.03 -15.31
N ASN A 50 -15.30 1.41 -15.54
CA ASN A 50 -14.88 2.83 -15.59
C ASN A 50 -14.70 3.38 -17.02
N GLY A 51 -15.46 2.86 -17.99
CA GLY A 51 -15.17 3.05 -19.41
C GLY A 51 -13.90 2.30 -19.83
N ASN A 52 -13.71 2.04 -21.11
CA ASN A 52 -12.53 1.34 -21.65
C ASN A 52 -12.36 -0.13 -21.19
N GLY A 53 -13.43 -0.78 -20.71
CA GLY A 53 -13.40 -2.19 -20.29
C GLY A 53 -12.67 -2.45 -18.97
N GLN A 54 -12.34 -1.41 -18.20
CA GLN A 54 -11.73 -1.57 -16.89
C GLN A 54 -12.80 -1.85 -15.83
N TYR A 55 -12.62 -2.92 -15.05
CA TYR A 55 -13.55 -3.37 -14.00
C TYR A 55 -12.87 -3.29 -12.63
N TYR A 56 -13.46 -2.50 -11.72
CA TYR A 56 -12.92 -2.20 -10.39
C TYR A 56 -13.95 -2.45 -9.31
N CYS A 57 -13.51 -2.84 -8.12
CA CYS A 57 -14.37 -3.14 -6.99
C CYS A 57 -14.00 -2.36 -5.74
N GLY A 58 -15.05 -2.02 -4.96
CA GLY A 58 -14.93 -1.63 -3.57
C GLY A 58 -14.36 -0.24 -3.31
N PRO A 59 -14.19 0.12 -2.03
CA PRO A 59 -13.71 1.44 -1.63
C PRO A 59 -12.29 1.75 -2.12
N TYR A 60 -11.50 0.71 -2.44
CA TYR A 60 -10.11 0.84 -2.88
C TYR A 60 -9.94 0.85 -4.40
N GLN A 61 -11.00 0.60 -5.18
CA GLN A 61 -10.96 0.55 -6.65
C GLN A 61 -9.94 -0.49 -7.17
N ILE A 62 -10.05 -1.73 -6.70
CA ILE A 62 -9.11 -2.81 -7.01
C ILE A 62 -9.62 -3.62 -8.20
N SER A 63 -8.72 -3.96 -9.14
CA SER A 63 -9.01 -4.78 -10.32
C SER A 63 -8.79 -6.27 -10.06
N TRP A 64 -9.30 -7.12 -10.95
CA TRP A 64 -9.11 -8.58 -10.84
C TRP A 64 -7.64 -8.99 -10.87
N ALA A 65 -6.85 -8.41 -11.77
CA ALA A 65 -5.41 -8.71 -11.87
C ALA A 65 -4.68 -8.36 -10.56
N TYR A 66 -5.03 -7.22 -9.95
CA TYR A 66 -4.48 -6.81 -8.66
C TYR A 66 -4.81 -7.83 -7.57
N TRP A 67 -6.08 -8.23 -7.44
CA TRP A 67 -6.51 -9.23 -6.45
C TRP A 67 -5.87 -10.60 -6.67
N SER A 68 -5.75 -11.01 -7.94
CA SER A 68 -5.08 -12.26 -8.32
C SER A 68 -3.61 -12.27 -7.89
N ASP A 69 -2.89 -11.18 -8.18
CA ASP A 69 -1.49 -11.04 -7.84
C ASP A 69 -1.23 -10.92 -6.34
N ALA A 70 -2.18 -10.39 -5.58
CA ALA A 70 -2.15 -10.30 -4.13
C ALA A 70 -2.33 -11.65 -3.42
N GLY A 71 -2.56 -12.74 -4.17
CA GLY A 71 -2.78 -14.07 -3.60
C GLY A 71 -4.25 -14.39 -3.32
N LYS A 72 -5.19 -13.64 -3.92
CA LYS A 72 -6.63 -13.93 -3.92
C LYS A 72 -7.23 -14.13 -2.52
N PRO A 73 -7.09 -13.17 -1.59
CA PRO A 73 -7.70 -13.29 -0.27
C PRO A 73 -9.22 -13.49 -0.40
N GLY A 74 -9.76 -14.42 0.38
CA GLY A 74 -11.19 -14.76 0.35
C GLY A 74 -11.62 -15.67 -0.80
N ASP A 75 -10.70 -16.15 -1.65
CA ASP A 75 -10.99 -17.14 -2.69
C ASP A 75 -11.35 -18.50 -2.08
N ALA A 76 -12.54 -18.97 -2.43
CA ALA A 76 -13.07 -20.28 -2.11
C ALA A 76 -13.34 -21.10 -3.41
N GLY A 77 -12.88 -20.61 -4.56
CA GLY A 77 -13.03 -21.25 -5.86
C GLY A 77 -14.34 -20.90 -6.58
N PHE A 78 -15.08 -19.88 -6.13
CA PHE A 78 -16.29 -19.41 -6.80
C PHE A 78 -16.01 -18.25 -7.75
N ALA A 79 -16.82 -18.16 -8.80
CA ALA A 79 -16.65 -17.15 -9.85
C ALA A 79 -16.72 -15.71 -9.35
N ASN A 80 -17.44 -15.46 -8.24
CA ASN A 80 -17.70 -14.14 -7.68
C ASN A 80 -16.91 -13.83 -6.41
N ASP A 81 -15.90 -14.63 -6.05
CA ASP A 81 -15.11 -14.41 -4.83
C ASP A 81 -14.32 -13.10 -4.88
N PHE A 82 -13.88 -12.71 -6.08
CA PHE A 82 -13.26 -11.42 -6.36
C PHE A 82 -14.17 -10.25 -5.91
N GLU A 83 -15.41 -10.22 -6.38
CA GLU A 83 -16.37 -9.18 -6.03
C GLU A 83 -16.73 -9.24 -4.54
N GLN A 84 -17.02 -10.44 -4.02
CA GLN A 84 -17.39 -10.65 -2.61
C GLN A 84 -16.30 -10.21 -1.64
N CYS A 85 -15.03 -10.41 -2.01
CA CYS A 85 -13.90 -9.93 -1.25
C CYS A 85 -13.83 -8.40 -1.33
N LEU A 86 -13.69 -7.84 -2.53
CA LEU A 86 -13.25 -6.46 -2.66
C LEU A 86 -14.28 -5.41 -2.27
N VAL A 87 -15.57 -5.73 -2.19
CA VAL A 87 -16.57 -4.82 -1.59
C VAL A 87 -16.42 -4.71 -0.07
N LYS A 88 -15.74 -5.66 0.59
CA LYS A 88 -15.48 -5.64 2.04
C LYS A 88 -14.13 -4.96 2.29
N LYS A 89 -14.14 -3.84 3.01
CA LYS A 89 -12.93 -3.05 3.32
C LYS A 89 -11.77 -3.91 3.83
N SER A 90 -12.04 -4.82 4.78
CA SER A 90 -11.00 -5.70 5.36
C SER A 90 -10.34 -6.63 4.34
N CYS A 91 -11.11 -7.18 3.39
CA CYS A 91 -10.55 -8.06 2.37
C CYS A 91 -9.82 -7.26 1.28
N SER A 92 -10.28 -6.05 0.95
CA SER A 92 -9.51 -5.11 0.11
C SER A 92 -8.18 -4.73 0.76
N GLU A 93 -8.15 -4.44 2.06
CA GLU A 93 -6.92 -4.12 2.79
C GLU A 93 -5.96 -5.31 2.80
N ALA A 94 -6.45 -6.54 3.03
CA ALA A 94 -5.66 -7.76 2.90
C ALA A 94 -5.10 -7.93 1.47
N THR A 95 -5.89 -7.55 0.46
CA THR A 95 -5.47 -7.57 -0.95
C THR A 95 -4.32 -6.59 -1.18
N ILE A 96 -4.39 -5.36 -0.67
CA ILE A 96 -3.31 -4.38 -0.79
C ILE A 96 -2.04 -4.89 -0.12
N ARG A 97 -2.15 -5.44 1.09
CA ARG A 97 -1.01 -6.02 1.83
C ARG A 97 -0.35 -7.16 1.04
N GLY A 98 -1.15 -8.06 0.46
CA GLY A 98 -0.65 -9.13 -0.41
C GLY A 98 0.02 -8.61 -1.68
N TYR A 99 -0.53 -7.57 -2.29
CA TYR A 99 0.05 -6.94 -3.47
C TYR A 99 1.38 -6.25 -3.18
N MET A 100 1.47 -5.51 -2.06
CA MET A 100 2.72 -4.88 -1.63
C MET A 100 3.77 -5.92 -1.26
N LYS A 101 3.38 -7.05 -0.65
CA LYS A 101 4.32 -8.16 -0.43
C LYS A 101 4.96 -8.67 -1.72
N LYS A 102 4.26 -8.57 -2.86
CA LYS A 102 4.76 -9.00 -4.18
C LYS A 102 5.53 -7.91 -4.92
N TYR A 103 5.10 -6.65 -4.82
CA TYR A 103 5.53 -5.58 -5.74
C TYR A 103 6.07 -4.31 -5.05
N ALA A 104 6.12 -4.27 -3.72
CA ALA A 104 6.71 -3.14 -3.02
C ALA A 104 8.16 -2.90 -3.46
N ASN A 105 8.46 -1.66 -3.80
CA ASN A 105 9.77 -1.17 -4.21
C ASN A 105 9.84 0.32 -3.91
N ASP A 106 11.05 0.82 -3.64
CA ASP A 106 11.33 2.25 -3.49
C ASP A 106 11.04 2.97 -4.82
N CYS A 107 9.90 3.65 -4.88
CA CYS A 107 9.38 4.28 -6.07
C CYS A 107 9.87 5.72 -6.21
N ASN A 108 10.19 6.39 -5.12
CA ASN A 108 10.61 7.79 -5.12
C ASN A 108 12.14 7.97 -5.06
N GLY A 109 12.90 6.91 -4.79
CA GLY A 109 14.37 6.87 -4.73
C GLY A 109 14.95 7.44 -3.43
N ASP A 110 14.18 7.50 -2.34
CA ASP A 110 14.63 8.06 -1.07
C ASP A 110 15.36 7.04 -0.17
N GLY A 111 15.46 5.78 -0.60
CA GLY A 111 16.12 4.69 0.12
C GLY A 111 15.20 3.97 1.09
N HIS A 112 13.92 4.33 1.16
CA HIS A 112 12.91 3.70 1.98
C HIS A 112 11.77 3.12 1.12
N VAL A 113 11.08 2.13 1.69
CA VAL A 113 9.84 1.61 1.11
C VAL A 113 8.74 1.92 2.11
N ASP A 114 7.95 2.95 1.82
CA ASP A 114 6.98 3.51 2.74
C ASP A 114 5.59 3.73 2.10
N CYS A 115 4.71 4.44 2.80
CA CYS A 115 3.34 4.63 2.31
C CYS A 115 3.26 5.46 1.02
N LEU A 116 4.20 6.38 0.76
CA LEU A 116 4.25 7.10 -0.51
C LEU A 116 4.43 6.10 -1.67
N ASP A 117 5.32 5.13 -1.50
CA ASP A 117 5.53 4.07 -2.48
C ASP A 117 4.29 3.19 -2.62
N TYR A 118 3.66 2.79 -1.52
CA TYR A 118 2.48 1.95 -1.55
C TYR A 118 1.30 2.62 -2.25
N ALA A 119 1.06 3.91 -2.03
CA ALA A 119 0.02 4.64 -2.74
C ALA A 119 0.33 4.77 -4.24
N ALA A 120 1.60 4.99 -4.58
CA ALA A 120 2.01 5.10 -5.97
C ALA A 120 1.84 3.76 -6.70
N ILE A 121 2.28 2.66 -6.09
CA ILE A 121 2.13 1.29 -6.61
C ILE A 121 0.66 0.88 -6.66
N HIS A 122 -0.16 1.28 -5.68
CA HIS A 122 -1.60 1.00 -5.69
C HIS A 122 -2.28 1.57 -6.94
N LYS A 123 -1.90 2.79 -7.34
CA LYS A 123 -2.49 3.48 -8.48
C LYS A 123 -1.84 3.13 -9.81
N ALA A 124 -0.53 2.90 -9.83
CA ALA A 124 0.25 2.70 -11.06
C ALA A 124 0.62 1.25 -11.36
N GLY A 125 0.38 0.32 -10.43
CA GLY A 125 0.76 -1.08 -10.57
C GLY A 125 2.25 -1.32 -10.29
N PRO A 126 2.75 -2.53 -10.59
CA PRO A 126 4.12 -2.95 -10.33
C PRO A 126 5.10 -2.17 -11.21
N SER A 127 6.27 -1.88 -10.67
CA SER A 127 7.25 -0.93 -11.19
C SER A 127 7.74 -1.15 -12.62
N GLY A 128 8.07 -0.01 -13.25
CA GLY A 128 8.99 0.18 -14.36
C GLY A 128 9.27 1.68 -14.61
N GLY A 129 9.26 2.52 -13.57
CA GLY A 129 9.25 3.99 -13.66
C GLY A 129 7.86 4.63 -13.72
N SER A 130 6.79 3.83 -13.67
CA SER A 130 5.39 4.28 -13.73
C SER A 130 4.92 5.07 -12.50
N CYS A 131 5.52 4.83 -11.33
CA CYS A 131 5.17 5.50 -10.06
C CYS A 131 5.77 6.91 -9.89
N GLN A 132 6.58 7.38 -10.84
CA GLN A 132 7.08 8.77 -10.89
C GLN A 132 6.56 9.54 -12.10
N GLN A 133 5.60 8.97 -12.83
CA GLN A 133 5.08 9.61 -14.04
C GLN A 133 4.16 10.78 -13.69
N SER A 134 4.20 11.84 -14.51
CA SER A 134 3.34 13.02 -14.36
C SER A 134 1.86 12.66 -14.28
N TRP A 135 1.39 11.66 -15.05
CA TRP A 135 -0.02 11.26 -15.02
C TRP A 135 -0.47 10.77 -13.63
N LEU A 136 0.45 10.20 -12.83
CA LEU A 136 0.18 9.82 -11.44
C LEU A 136 0.30 11.04 -10.54
N LEU A 137 1.44 11.73 -10.58
CA LEU A 137 1.75 12.82 -9.64
C LEU A 137 0.80 14.02 -9.76
N GLU A 138 0.24 14.24 -10.96
CA GLU A 138 -0.75 15.28 -11.23
C GLU A 138 -2.20 14.77 -11.10
N SER A 139 -2.39 13.49 -10.80
CA SER A 139 -3.73 12.92 -10.69
C SER A 139 -4.48 13.44 -9.47
N LYS A 140 -5.82 13.45 -9.57
CA LYS A 140 -6.71 13.67 -8.41
C LYS A 140 -6.40 12.69 -7.27
N TYR A 141 -6.12 11.42 -7.60
CA TYR A 141 -5.77 10.39 -6.64
C TYR A 141 -4.57 10.81 -5.80
N TRP A 142 -3.46 11.19 -6.44
CA TRP A 142 -2.22 11.52 -5.74
C TRP A 142 -2.37 12.75 -4.86
N ARG A 143 -3.04 13.79 -5.36
CA ARG A 143 -3.35 14.99 -4.57
C ARG A 143 -4.19 14.68 -3.32
N GLU A 144 -5.24 13.86 -3.46
CA GLU A 144 -6.09 13.48 -2.33
C GLU A 144 -5.36 12.58 -1.32
N PHE A 145 -4.51 11.68 -1.82
CA PHE A 145 -3.64 10.87 -0.97
C PHE A 145 -2.69 11.74 -0.16
N GLN A 146 -1.93 12.64 -0.80
CA GLN A 146 -1.00 13.54 -0.13
C GLN A 146 -1.70 14.43 0.91
N GLN A 147 -2.88 14.95 0.57
CA GLN A 147 -3.68 15.75 1.50
C GLN A 147 -4.08 14.95 2.74
N CYS A 148 -4.47 13.68 2.60
CA CYS A 148 -4.78 12.82 3.74
C CYS A 148 -3.51 12.46 4.55
N TYR A 149 -2.45 12.05 3.86
CA TYR A 149 -1.26 11.49 4.49
C TYR A 149 -0.51 12.53 5.31
N SER A 150 -0.39 13.75 4.79
CA SER A 150 0.30 14.89 5.43
C SER A 150 -0.36 15.39 6.72
N GLN A 151 -1.67 15.16 6.92
CA GLN A 151 -2.39 15.56 8.15
C GLN A 151 -1.96 14.79 9.40
N SER A 152 -1.19 13.70 9.25
CA SER A 152 -0.54 13.02 10.37
C SER A 152 0.66 13.78 10.95
N SER A 153 1.29 14.67 10.17
CA SER A 153 2.42 15.50 10.64
C SER A 153 2.00 16.73 11.46
N SER A 154 0.75 17.18 11.33
CA SER A 154 0.18 18.30 12.08
C SER A 154 -0.53 17.86 13.36
N SER A 155 -1.12 16.66 13.38
CA SER A 155 -1.80 16.13 14.57
C SER A 155 -0.84 15.60 15.66
N PHE A 156 0.44 15.39 15.35
CA PHE A 156 1.47 15.05 16.35
C PHE A 156 2.14 16.28 17.00
N ARG A 157 1.81 17.51 16.59
CA ARG A 157 2.35 18.75 17.19
C ARG A 157 1.38 19.49 18.12
N ASP A 158 0.09 19.17 18.10
CA ASP A 158 -0.93 19.89 18.88
C ASP A 158 -1.49 19.07 20.06
N ASN A 159 -0.59 18.54 20.91
CA ASN A 159 -0.97 18.06 22.24
C ASN A 159 -0.07 18.67 23.33
N SER A 160 0.22 19.98 23.24
CA SER A 160 0.87 20.74 24.31
C SER A 160 0.24 22.12 24.57
N HIS A 161 -1.07 22.26 24.33
CA HIS A 161 -1.78 23.44 24.84
C HIS A 161 -3.21 23.11 25.25
N LEU A 162 -3.39 22.85 26.55
CA LEU A 162 -4.63 23.19 27.26
C LEU A 162 -4.80 24.72 27.20
N PRO A 163 -5.97 25.25 26.82
CA PRO A 163 -6.43 26.50 27.39
C PRO A 163 -7.41 26.21 28.52
N SER A 164 -6.97 26.63 29.69
CA SER A 164 -7.70 27.03 30.87
C SER A 164 -9.09 27.62 30.60
N ASN A 165 -10.02 27.28 31.50
CA ASN A 165 -11.25 27.99 31.89
C ASN A 165 -11.51 29.36 31.24
N THR A 166 -12.69 29.49 30.65
CA THR A 166 -13.71 30.50 31.02
C THR A 166 -15.09 29.96 30.72
#